data_AF-A0A3B8U9F5-F1
#
_entry.id   AF-A0A3B8U9F5-F1
#
_cell.length_a   1.000
_cell.length_b   1.000
_cell.length_c   1.000
_cell.angle_alpha   90.00
_cell.angle_beta   90.00
_cell.angle_gamma   90.00
#
_symmetry.space_group_name_H-M   'P 1'
#
loop_
_entity.id
_entity.type
_entity.pdbx_description
1 polymer ?
#
loop_
_entity_poly.entity_id
_entity_poly.type
_entity_poly.pdbx_seq_one_letter_code
_entity_poly.pdbx_strand_id
1 'polypeptide(L)'
;MNQRETRKIKREEREMFTSPTYGKLNIQEIPEKIRIFFEGHVQYDAPVQIIVGTDSQNFDQTKVVSVIAVICEGHGGIFFYEVTRKPIIRDVRTKLHEETNDSLQVAEQLVGIMESEKRYEEMYLNCPIAIHIDAGNSTKGKTR
;
A
#
# COMPACT_ATOMS: atom_id res chain seq x y z
N MET A 1 20.94 -8.20 -18.70
CA MET A 1 20.22 -8.05 -17.42
C MET A 1 21.24 -7.86 -16.31
N ASN A 2 21.19 -6.74 -15.59
CA ASN A 2 22.21 -6.31 -14.62
C ASN A 2 21.98 -6.96 -13.22
N GLN A 3 23.05 -7.09 -12.43
CA GLN A 3 23.00 -7.52 -11.02
C GLN A 3 22.09 -6.64 -10.14
N ARG A 4 21.88 -5.37 -10.51
CA ARG A 4 20.94 -4.47 -9.82
C ARG A 4 19.48 -4.81 -10.13
N GLU A 5 19.14 -5.08 -11.39
CA GLU A 5 17.78 -5.49 -11.81
C GLU A 5 17.40 -6.84 -11.20
N THR A 6 18.33 -7.80 -11.20
CA THR A 6 18.11 -9.13 -10.60
C THR A 6 17.94 -9.10 -9.08
N ARG A 7 18.54 -8.13 -8.37
CA ARG A 7 18.29 -7.91 -6.93
C ARG A 7 16.96 -7.22 -6.66
N LYS A 8 16.52 -6.32 -7.55
CA LYS A 8 15.24 -5.61 -7.46
C LYS A 8 14.07 -6.58 -7.64
N ILE A 9 14.12 -7.41 -8.70
CA ILE A 9 13.13 -8.46 -8.98
C ILE A 9 13.02 -9.46 -7.81
N LYS A 10 14.15 -9.93 -7.24
CA LYS A 10 14.14 -10.82 -6.07
C LYS A 10 13.56 -10.20 -4.80
N ARG A 11 13.52 -8.88 -4.68
CA ARG A 11 12.95 -8.16 -3.54
C ARG A 11 11.45 -7.97 -3.72
N GLU A 12 11.02 -7.60 -4.93
CA GLU A 12 9.61 -7.49 -5.34
C GLU A 12 8.89 -8.86 -5.24
N GLU A 13 9.57 -9.97 -5.53
CA GLU A 13 9.06 -11.34 -5.31
C GLU A 13 8.90 -11.75 -3.83
N ARG A 14 9.43 -10.96 -2.88
CA ARG A 14 9.45 -11.32 -1.44
C ARG A 14 8.59 -10.44 -0.54
N GLU A 15 7.99 -9.38 -1.06
CA GLU A 15 7.08 -8.53 -0.29
C GLU A 15 5.73 -9.23 -0.15
N MET A 16 5.43 -9.65 1.07
CA MET A 16 4.31 -10.50 1.43
C MET A 16 3.31 -9.70 2.25
N PHE A 17 2.17 -9.43 1.64
CA PHE A 17 1.03 -8.78 2.26
C PHE A 17 0.09 -9.83 2.87
N THR A 18 -0.70 -9.37 3.82
CA THR A 18 -1.79 -10.12 4.43
C THR A 18 -3.10 -9.35 4.21
N SER A 19 -4.15 -10.06 3.82
CA SER A 19 -5.51 -9.56 3.71
C SER A 19 -6.43 -10.41 4.57
N PRO A 20 -7.34 -9.83 5.36
CA PRO A 20 -8.37 -10.62 6.05
C PRO A 20 -9.26 -11.41 5.09
N THR A 21 -9.46 -10.90 3.87
CA THR A 21 -10.34 -11.51 2.86
C THR A 21 -9.64 -12.60 2.05
N TYR A 22 -8.37 -12.40 1.71
CA TYR A 22 -7.65 -13.25 0.74
C TYR A 22 -6.45 -13.99 1.32
N GLY A 23 -6.12 -13.80 2.60
CA GLY A 23 -4.94 -14.39 3.22
C GLY A 23 -3.65 -13.73 2.77
N LYS A 24 -2.58 -14.52 2.63
CA LYS A 24 -1.25 -14.04 2.25
C LYS A 24 -1.13 -13.89 0.74
N LEU A 25 -0.57 -12.77 0.29
CA LEU A 25 -0.43 -12.40 -1.11
C LEU A 25 0.92 -11.74 -1.34
N ASN A 26 1.59 -12.06 -2.43
CA ASN A 26 2.66 -11.21 -2.95
C ASN A 26 2.06 -9.93 -3.56
N ILE A 27 2.81 -8.82 -3.56
CA ILE A 27 2.40 -7.56 -4.19
C ILE A 27 1.94 -7.73 -5.66
N GLN A 28 2.53 -8.67 -6.40
CA GLN A 28 2.17 -9.03 -7.78
C GLN A 28 0.75 -9.60 -7.92
N GLU A 29 0.20 -10.17 -6.84
CA GLU A 29 -1.14 -10.78 -6.84
C GLU A 29 -2.23 -9.77 -6.48
N ILE A 30 -1.86 -8.63 -5.89
CA ILE A 30 -2.81 -7.63 -5.37
C ILE A 30 -3.63 -6.98 -6.49
N PRO A 31 -3.06 -6.49 -7.63
CA PRO A 31 -3.83 -5.85 -8.69
C PRO A 31 -5.00 -6.69 -9.21
N GLU A 32 -4.85 -8.01 -9.30
CA GLU A 32 -5.92 -8.92 -9.70
C GLU A 32 -7.08 -8.92 -8.69
N LYS A 33 -6.79 -8.85 -7.39
CA LYS A 33 -7.84 -8.75 -6.35
C LYS A 33 -8.56 -7.41 -6.39
N ILE A 34 -7.83 -6.33 -6.67
CA ILE A 34 -8.42 -5.00 -6.87
C ILE A 34 -9.31 -5.00 -8.11
N ARG A 35 -8.87 -5.61 -9.23
CA ARG A 35 -9.66 -5.71 -10.47
C ARG A 35 -10.97 -6.43 -10.24
N ILE A 36 -10.94 -7.59 -9.58
CA ILE A 36 -12.14 -8.36 -9.22
C ILE A 36 -13.07 -7.53 -8.33
N PHE A 37 -12.52 -6.79 -7.36
CA PHE A 37 -13.32 -5.89 -6.52
C PHE A 37 -13.97 -4.78 -7.35
N PHE A 38 -13.21 -4.09 -8.20
CA PHE A 38 -13.69 -3.03 -9.07
C PHE A 38 -14.84 -3.52 -9.97
N GLU A 39 -14.64 -4.63 -10.69
CA GLU A 39 -15.65 -5.23 -11.58
C GLU A 39 -16.93 -5.63 -10.85
N GLY A 40 -16.82 -6.10 -9.60
CA GLY A 40 -17.98 -6.38 -8.75
C GLY A 40 -18.77 -5.13 -8.32
N HIS A 41 -18.20 -3.93 -8.48
CA HIS A 41 -18.76 -2.68 -7.98
C HIS A 41 -19.09 -1.64 -9.06
N VAL A 42 -18.71 -1.86 -10.33
CA VAL A 42 -19.01 -0.91 -11.43
C VAL A 42 -20.51 -0.59 -11.59
N GLN A 43 -21.39 -1.47 -11.11
CA GLN A 43 -22.84 -1.32 -11.16
C GLN A 43 -23.44 -0.30 -10.18
N TYR A 44 -22.68 0.12 -9.16
CA TYR A 44 -23.22 0.92 -8.06
C TYR A 44 -23.16 2.44 -8.28
N ASP A 45 -22.68 2.90 -9.44
CA ASP A 45 -22.45 4.33 -9.75
C ASP A 45 -21.69 5.07 -8.63
N ALA A 46 -20.81 4.33 -7.92
CA ALA A 46 -20.05 4.80 -6.78
C ALA A 46 -18.55 4.68 -7.07
N PRO A 47 -17.74 5.70 -6.74
CA PRO A 47 -16.32 5.68 -7.03
C PRO A 47 -15.61 4.60 -6.22
N VAL A 48 -14.70 3.88 -6.90
CA VAL A 48 -13.74 2.97 -6.26
C VAL A 48 -12.41 3.70 -6.17
N GLN A 49 -11.84 3.80 -4.96
CA GLN A 49 -10.57 4.46 -4.72
C GLN A 49 -9.56 3.51 -4.08
N ILE A 50 -8.29 3.68 -4.43
CA ILE A 50 -7.17 2.96 -3.82
C ILE A 50 -6.41 3.94 -2.93
N ILE A 51 -6.17 3.57 -1.68
CA ILE A 51 -5.45 4.38 -0.70
C ILE A 51 -4.23 3.59 -0.24
N VAL A 52 -3.05 4.19 -0.37
CA VAL A 52 -1.79 3.62 0.11
C VAL A 52 -1.27 4.47 1.26
N GLY A 53 -0.92 3.86 2.37
CA GLY A 53 -0.36 4.58 3.51
C GLY A 53 0.48 3.70 4.40
N THR A 54 1.46 4.30 5.06
CA THR A 54 2.36 3.62 5.98
C THR A 54 2.37 4.35 7.31
N ASP A 55 2.27 3.58 8.41
CA ASP A 55 2.37 4.09 9.78
C ASP A 55 3.49 3.35 10.54
N SER A 56 4.16 4.05 11.46
CA SER A 56 5.25 3.50 12.25
C SER A 56 5.10 3.73 13.75
N GLN A 57 5.24 2.64 14.51
CA GLN A 57 5.13 2.66 15.97
C GLN A 57 6.39 2.09 16.65
N ASN A 58 6.96 2.87 17.57
CA ASN A 58 8.11 2.42 18.36
C ASN A 58 7.65 1.48 19.50
N PHE A 59 8.21 0.28 19.52
CA PHE A 59 8.22 -0.65 20.65
C PHE A 59 9.69 -0.91 21.02
N ASP A 60 10.11 -2.18 21.17
CA ASP A 60 11.53 -2.57 21.24
C ASP A 60 12.29 -2.30 19.93
N GLN A 61 11.54 -2.26 18.82
CA GLN A 61 11.96 -1.86 17.48
C GLN A 61 10.83 -1.02 16.87
N THR A 62 11.10 -0.28 15.79
CA THR A 62 10.05 0.42 15.04
C THR A 62 9.28 -0.61 14.22
N LYS A 63 8.01 -0.86 14.58
CA LYS A 63 7.08 -1.63 13.77
C LYS A 63 6.51 -0.70 12.70
N VAL A 64 6.71 -1.03 11.44
CA VAL A 64 6.19 -0.28 10.29
C VAL A 64 5.12 -1.12 9.63
N VAL A 65 3.98 -0.51 9.33
CA VAL A 65 2.85 -1.16 8.67
C VAL A 65 2.48 -0.37 7.43
N SER A 66 2.64 -0.98 6.26
CA SER A 66 2.19 -0.42 4.98
C SER A 66 0.84 -1.05 4.64
N VAL A 67 -0.12 -0.24 4.19
CA VAL A 67 -1.49 -0.65 3.87
C VAL A 67 -1.85 -0.18 2.46
N ILE A 68 -2.47 -1.08 1.70
CA ILE A 68 -3.20 -0.79 0.46
C ILE A 68 -4.67 -1.07 0.77
N ALA A 69 -5.50 -0.02 0.81
CA ALA A 69 -6.94 -0.12 1.00
C ALA A 69 -7.66 0.21 -0.32
N VAL A 70 -8.74 -0.50 -0.59
CA VAL A 70 -9.63 -0.26 -1.73
C VAL A 70 -11.03 -0.06 -1.19
N ILE A 71 -11.65 1.07 -1.51
CA ILE A 71 -12.94 1.46 -0.96
C ILE A 71 -13.88 1.80 -2.11
N CYS A 72 -15.08 1.22 -2.11
CA CYS A 72 -16.20 1.69 -2.90
C CYS A 72 -17.14 2.47 -1.99
N GLU A 73 -17.39 3.75 -2.28
CA GLU A 73 -18.18 4.61 -1.41
C GLU A 73 -19.59 4.02 -1.20
N GLY A 74 -19.99 3.84 0.07
CA GLY A 74 -21.27 3.22 0.43
C GLY A 74 -21.36 1.70 0.25
N HIS A 75 -20.33 1.05 -0.32
CA HIS A 75 -20.37 -0.38 -0.68
C HIS A 75 -19.21 -1.21 -0.10
N GLY A 76 -18.48 -0.64 0.87
CA GLY A 76 -17.46 -1.36 1.63
C GLY A 76 -16.07 -1.28 1.00
N GLY A 77 -15.20 -2.23 1.34
CA GLY A 77 -13.82 -2.21 0.89
C GLY A 77 -13.02 -3.46 1.27
N ILE A 78 -11.83 -3.55 0.71
CA ILE A 78 -10.83 -4.59 0.99
C ILE A 78 -9.50 -3.92 1.31
N PHE A 79 -8.63 -4.61 2.04
CA PHE A 79 -7.29 -4.10 2.29
C PHE A 79 -6.24 -5.21 2.38
N PHE A 80 -5.01 -4.78 2.17
CA PHE A 80 -3.80 -5.57 2.19
C PHE A 80 -2.79 -4.82 3.06
N TYR A 81 -2.11 -5.51 3.96
CA TYR A 81 -1.09 -4.89 4.78
C TYR A 81 0.15 -5.77 4.90
N GLU A 82 1.30 -5.16 5.00
CA GLU A 82 2.53 -5.83 5.40
C GLU A 82 3.07 -5.23 6.70
N VAL A 83 3.88 -6.00 7.41
CA VAL A 83 4.50 -5.57 8.67
C VAL A 83 5.99 -5.78 8.57
N THR A 84 6.75 -4.69 8.65
CA THR A 84 8.22 -4.73 8.71
C THR A 84 8.70 -4.20 10.06
N ARG A 85 9.95 -4.54 10.42
CA ARG A 85 10.61 -4.06 11.64
C ARG A 85 11.89 -3.34 11.27
N LYS A 86 11.99 -2.06 11.67
CA LYS A 86 13.16 -1.20 11.48
C LYS A 86 13.79 -0.88 12.86
N PRO A 87 15.08 -0.47 12.90
CA PRO A 87 15.67 0.11 14.12
C PRO A 87 14.82 1.27 14.67
N ILE A 88 14.93 1.56 15.97
CA ILE A 88 14.14 2.62 16.62
C ILE A 88 14.42 3.97 15.94
N ILE A 89 13.36 4.60 15.42
CA ILE A 89 13.41 5.95 14.87
C ILE A 89 12.93 6.91 15.95
N ARG A 90 13.82 7.77 16.45
CA ARG A 90 13.51 8.67 17.58
C ARG A 90 13.00 10.05 17.15
N ASP A 91 13.19 10.40 15.90
CA ASP A 91 12.88 11.72 15.38
C ASP A 91 11.60 11.66 14.54
N VAL A 92 10.60 12.48 14.88
CA VAL A 92 9.30 12.53 14.18
C VAL A 92 9.47 12.88 12.72
N ARG A 93 10.38 13.80 12.41
CA ARG A 93 10.61 14.21 11.02
C ARG A 93 11.13 13.05 10.20
N THR A 94 12.08 12.30 10.75
CA THR A 94 12.60 11.07 10.15
C THR A 94 11.50 10.03 9.98
N LYS A 95 10.62 9.84 10.97
CA LYS A 95 9.47 8.92 10.83
C LYS A 95 8.55 9.32 9.69
N LEU A 96 8.11 10.57 9.65
CA LEU A 96 7.23 11.08 8.60
C LEU A 96 7.86 10.93 7.21
N HIS A 97 9.17 11.19 7.08
CA HIS A 97 9.89 10.99 5.84
C HIS A 97 9.95 9.50 5.44
N GLU A 98 10.25 8.61 6.38
CA GLU A 98 10.30 7.16 6.13
C GLU A 98 8.92 6.61 5.76
N GLU A 99 7.87 6.96 6.50
CA GLU A 99 6.49 6.57 6.23
C GLU A 99 6.02 7.06 4.85
N THR A 100 6.34 8.30 4.50
CA THR A 100 6.03 8.86 3.18
C THR A 100 6.76 8.11 2.07
N ASN A 101 8.06 7.85 2.25
CA ASN A 101 8.86 7.12 1.27
C ASN A 101 8.41 5.67 1.11
N ASP A 102 8.10 4.98 2.20
CA ASP A 102 7.59 3.61 2.17
C ASP A 102 6.22 3.57 1.45
N SER A 103 5.33 4.54 1.71
CA SER A 103 4.03 4.66 1.03
C SER A 103 4.20 4.89 -0.48
N LEU A 104 5.12 5.78 -0.86
CA LEU A 104 5.45 6.05 -2.27
C LEU A 104 6.00 4.80 -2.95
N GLN A 105 6.90 4.06 -2.30
CA GLN A 105 7.49 2.86 -2.87
C GLN A 105 6.42 1.80 -3.16
N VAL A 106 5.50 1.56 -2.22
CA VAL A 106 4.40 0.60 -2.40
C VAL A 106 3.47 1.05 -3.54
N ALA A 107 3.15 2.35 -3.62
CA ALA A 107 2.32 2.89 -4.69
C ALA A 107 2.99 2.75 -6.07
N GLU A 108 4.28 3.07 -6.19
CA GLU A 108 5.06 2.92 -7.43
C GLU A 108 5.10 1.47 -7.90
N GLN A 109 5.31 0.52 -6.97
CA GLN A 109 5.29 -0.91 -7.30
C GLN A 109 3.91 -1.34 -7.79
N LEU A 110 2.84 -0.96 -7.08
CA LEU A 110 1.47 -1.30 -7.46
C LEU A 110 1.11 -0.75 -8.84
N VAL A 111 1.42 0.53 -9.10
CA VAL A 111 1.19 1.18 -10.41
C VAL A 111 2.00 0.51 -11.50
N GLY A 112 3.30 0.23 -11.26
CA GLY A 112 4.15 -0.43 -12.26
C GLY A 112 3.60 -1.79 -12.70
N ILE A 113 2.99 -2.55 -11.79
CA ILE A 113 2.35 -3.84 -12.11
C ILE A 113 1.08 -3.61 -12.93
N MET A 114 0.23 -2.66 -12.51
CA MET A 114 -1.01 -2.31 -13.22
C MET A 114 -0.73 -1.83 -14.65
N GLU A 115 0.28 -0.99 -14.86
CA GLU A 115 0.67 -0.48 -16.18
C GLU A 115 1.31 -1.56 -17.07
N SER A 116 1.93 -2.58 -16.47
CA SER A 116 2.61 -3.64 -17.22
C SER A 116 1.67 -4.62 -17.92
N GLU A 117 0.40 -4.69 -17.52
CA GLU A 117 -0.58 -5.65 -18.06
C GLU A 117 -1.90 -4.98 -18.46
N LYS A 118 -2.30 -5.15 -19.73
CA LYS A 118 -3.54 -4.57 -20.29
C LYS A 118 -4.82 -4.91 -19.53
N ARG A 119 -4.88 -6.06 -18.84
CA ARG A 119 -6.06 -6.48 -18.08
C ARG A 119 -6.43 -5.53 -16.94
N TYR A 120 -5.51 -4.67 -16.51
CA TYR A 120 -5.75 -3.71 -15.42
C TYR A 120 -6.07 -2.30 -15.93
N GLU A 121 -6.03 -2.05 -17.25
CA GLU A 121 -6.15 -0.70 -17.84
C GLU A 121 -7.45 0.00 -17.46
N GLU A 122 -8.59 -0.70 -17.56
CA GLU A 122 -9.90 -0.14 -17.21
C GLU A 122 -9.97 0.27 -15.73
N MET A 123 -9.57 -0.62 -14.83
CA MET A 123 -9.53 -0.33 -13.39
C MET A 123 -8.58 0.83 -13.10
N TYR A 124 -7.37 0.83 -13.68
CA TYR A 124 -6.36 1.86 -13.44
C TYR A 124 -6.83 3.26 -13.84
N LEU A 125 -7.54 3.38 -14.97
CA LEU A 125 -8.07 4.65 -15.45
C LEU A 125 -9.25 5.18 -14.61
N ASN A 126 -9.96 4.30 -13.89
CA ASN A 126 -11.18 4.64 -13.15
C ASN A 126 -11.03 4.61 -11.62
N CYS A 127 -9.94 4.05 -11.10
CA CYS A 127 -9.67 3.96 -9.66
C CYS A 127 -8.55 4.92 -9.25
N PRO A 128 -8.85 6.15 -8.77
CA PRO A 128 -7.81 7.06 -8.30
C PRO A 128 -7.00 6.43 -7.17
N ILE A 129 -5.68 6.62 -7.23
CA ILE A 129 -4.73 6.20 -6.20
C ILE A 129 -4.35 7.41 -5.37
N ALA A 130 -4.63 7.36 -4.07
CA ALA A 130 -4.29 8.38 -3.10
C ALA A 130 -3.21 7.88 -2.14
N ILE A 131 -2.25 8.74 -1.81
CA ILE A 131 -1.25 8.47 -0.76
C ILE A 131 -1.72 9.14 0.52
N HIS A 132 -1.91 8.35 1.57
CA HIS A 132 -2.27 8.83 2.89
C HIS A 132 -1.02 9.03 3.75
N ILE A 133 -0.81 10.27 4.21
CA ILE A 133 0.29 10.65 5.10
C ILE A 133 -0.33 11.18 6.39
N ASP A 134 -0.10 10.49 7.51
CA ASP A 134 -0.57 10.95 8.82
C ASP A 134 0.46 11.88 9.47
N ALA A 135 0.36 13.17 9.14
CA ALA A 135 1.23 14.21 9.69
C ALA A 135 0.48 15.10 10.69
N GLY A 136 0.66 14.84 11.99
CA GLY A 136 0.03 15.60 13.08
C GLY A 136 1.02 16.15 14.10
N ASN A 137 0.93 17.45 14.41
CA ASN A 137 1.62 18.07 15.55
C ASN A 137 0.73 17.99 16.80
N SER A 138 0.73 16.86 17.50
CA SER A 138 -0.05 16.73 18.74
C SER A 138 0.78 17.11 19.96
N THR A 139 0.31 18.09 20.74
CA THR A 139 0.88 18.45 22.05
C THR A 139 0.60 17.39 23.13
N LYS A 140 -0.24 16.38 22.83
CA LYS A 140 -0.63 15.27 23.71
C LYS A 140 -0.55 13.88 23.05
N GLY A 141 -0.03 13.77 21.84
CA GLY A 141 0.02 12.52 21.05
C GLY A 141 1.36 11.79 21.18
N LYS A 142 1.35 10.49 20.87
CA LYS A 142 2.55 9.62 20.91
C LYS A 142 3.57 9.92 19.81
N THR A 143 3.28 10.88 18.93
CA THR A 143 4.14 11.38 17.86
C THR A 143 4.96 12.56 18.40
N ARG A 144 5.99 12.24 19.17
CA ARG A 144 7.06 13.15 19.57
C ARG A 144 8.41 12.55 19.25
#